data_AF-R9T8F4-F1
#
_entry.id   AF-R9T8F4-F1
#
_cell.length_a   1.000
_cell.length_b   1.000
_cell.length_c   1.000
_cell.angle_alpha   90.00
_cell.angle_beta   90.00
_cell.angle_gamma   90.00
#
_symmetry.space_group_name_H-M   'P 1'
#
loop_
_entity.id
_entity.type
_entity.pdbx_description
1 polymer ?
#
loop_
_entity_poly.entity_id
_entity_poly.type
_entity_poly.pdbx_seq_one_letter_code
_entity_poly.pdbx_strand_id
1 'polypeptide(L)' 'MPTKVPPKKSFRVLVPEELEPKIDKLVEEGHYNGKSDFAMRLIRDYIDKKEEEETVRKKYEILKAEKKLKESSNDEKE' A
#
# COMPACT_ATOMS: atom_id res chain seq x y z
N MET A 1 5.84 -29.99 5.11
CA MET A 1 5.43 -29.45 6.42
C MET A 1 4.10 -28.75 6.24
N PRO A 2 3.08 -28.93 7.10
CA PRO A 2 1.87 -28.14 7.01
C PRO A 2 2.21 -26.70 7.43
N THR A 3 2.30 -25.80 6.46
CA THR A 3 2.42 -24.37 6.69
C THR A 3 1.17 -23.92 7.42
N LYS A 4 1.29 -23.63 8.72
CA LYS A 4 0.20 -23.07 9.51
C LYS A 4 -0.30 -21.82 8.78
N VAL A 5 -1.55 -21.87 8.34
CA VAL A 5 -2.21 -20.70 7.74
C VAL A 5 -2.17 -19.58 8.76
N PRO A 6 -1.69 -18.38 8.41
CA PRO A 6 -1.58 -17.28 9.35
C PRO A 6 -2.94 -16.99 10.00
N PRO A 7 -2.97 -16.68 11.30
CA PRO A 7 -4.21 -16.45 12.02
C PRO A 7 -4.98 -15.28 11.38
N LYS A 8 -6.23 -15.52 10.98
CA LYS A 8 -7.12 -14.49 10.44
C LYS A 8 -7.91 -13.86 11.57
N LYS A 9 -8.03 -12.53 11.57
CA LYS A 9 -8.96 -11.79 12.42
C LYS A 9 -10.16 -11.36 11.60
N SER A 10 -11.36 -11.51 12.15
CA SER A 10 -12.57 -10.96 11.53
C SER A 10 -12.62 -9.45 11.75
N PHE A 11 -13.01 -8.72 10.71
CA PHE A 11 -13.31 -7.31 10.77
C PHE A 11 -14.59 -7.06 9.97
N ARG A 12 -15.42 -6.11 10.41
CA ARG A 12 -16.64 -5.71 9.71
C ARG A 12 -16.42 -4.33 9.09
N VAL A 13 -16.88 -4.16 7.85
CA VAL A 13 -16.85 -2.89 7.14
C VAL A 13 -18.28 -2.48 6.84
N LEU A 14 -18.59 -1.23 7.12
CA LEU A 14 -19.83 -0.60 6.68
C LEU A 14 -19.51 0.22 5.43
N VAL A 15 -20.28 0.01 4.38
CA VAL A 15 -20.18 0.74 3.11
C VAL A 15 -21.50 1.45 2.83
N PRO A 16 -21.46 2.63 2.20
CA PRO A 16 -22.68 3.29 1.71
C PRO A 16 -23.48 2.37 0.79
N GLU A 17 -24.81 2.42 0.90
CA GLU A 17 -25.74 1.60 0.10
C GLU A 17 -25.52 1.78 -1.41
N GLU A 18 -25.15 2.98 -1.84
CA GLU A 18 -24.87 3.30 -3.25
C GLU A 18 -23.68 2.51 -3.85
N LEU A 19 -22.78 2.03 -3.01
CA LEU A 19 -21.59 1.29 -3.44
C LEU A 19 -21.86 -0.21 -3.53
N GLU A 20 -22.86 -0.73 -2.82
CA GLU A 20 -23.21 -2.14 -2.86
C GLU A 20 -23.43 -2.67 -4.29
N PRO A 21 -24.28 -2.07 -5.16
CA PRO A 21 -24.50 -2.59 -6.51
C PRO A 21 -23.26 -2.47 -7.41
N LYS A 22 -22.33 -1.54 -7.11
CA LYS A 22 -21.07 -1.42 -7.85
C LYS A 22 -20.10 -2.52 -7.45
N ILE A 23 -20.06 -2.85 -6.16
CA ILE A 23 -19.26 -3.95 -5.63
C ILE A 23 -19.79 -5.28 -6.16
N ASP A 24 -21.11 -5.48 -6.17
CA ASP A 24 -21.73 -6.71 -6.67
C ASP A 24 -21.41 -6.94 -8.15
N LYS A 25 -21.50 -5.92 -9.00
CA LYS A 25 -21.08 -6.02 -10.41
C LYS A 25 -19.63 -6.48 -10.57
N LEU A 26 -18.70 -5.89 -9.81
CA LEU A 26 -17.28 -6.26 -9.88
C LEU A 26 -17.02 -7.69 -9.42
N VAL A 27 -17.81 -8.19 -8.47
CA VAL A 27 -17.73 -9.58 -8.00
C VAL A 27 -18.33 -10.52 -9.06
N GLU A 28 -19.50 -10.17 -9.63
CA GLU A 28 -20.21 -10.97 -10.63
C GLU A 28 -19.46 -11.06 -11.97
N GLU A 29 -18.73 -10.02 -12.37
CA GLU A 29 -17.87 -10.00 -13.56
C GLU A 29 -16.67 -10.99 -13.46
N GLY A 30 -16.56 -11.75 -12.37
CA GLY A 30 -15.58 -12.82 -12.18
C GLY A 30 -14.21 -12.31 -11.74
N HIS A 31 -14.09 -11.03 -11.37
CA HIS A 31 -12.84 -10.46 -10.90
C HIS A 31 -12.49 -10.90 -9.47
N TYR A 32 -13.48 -11.34 -8.67
CA TYR A 32 -13.29 -11.66 -7.25
C TYR A 32 -14.18 -12.82 -6.80
N ASN A 33 -13.72 -13.58 -5.80
CA ASN A 33 -14.49 -14.70 -5.24
C ASN A 33 -15.60 -14.25 -4.26
N GLY A 34 -15.75 -12.94 -4.03
CA GLY A 34 -16.74 -12.35 -3.14
C GLY A 34 -16.35 -10.96 -2.62
N LYS A 35 -17.29 -10.27 -1.95
CA LYS A 35 -17.08 -8.91 -1.37
C LYS A 35 -15.86 -8.85 -0.43
N SER A 36 -15.64 -9.91 0.35
CA SER A 36 -14.51 -10.01 1.28
C SER A 36 -13.16 -10.09 0.57
N ASP A 37 -13.11 -10.76 -0.58
CA ASP A 37 -11.89 -10.91 -1.38
C ASP A 37 -11.55 -9.58 -2.07
N PHE A 38 -12.58 -8.92 -2.62
CA PHE A 38 -12.48 -7.55 -3.13
C PHE A 38 -11.96 -6.56 -2.07
N ALA A 39 -12.56 -6.58 -0.87
CA ALA A 39 -12.14 -5.72 0.24
C ALA A 39 -10.68 -6.00 0.66
N MET A 40 -10.29 -7.27 0.76
CA MET A 40 -8.90 -7.63 1.07
C MET A 40 -7.93 -7.15 -0.01
N ARG A 41 -8.31 -7.26 -1.28
CA ARG A 41 -7.48 -6.78 -2.39
C ARG A 41 -7.26 -5.27 -2.30
N LEU A 42 -8.34 -4.49 -2.12
CA LEU A 42 -8.24 -3.04 -1.97
C LEU A 42 -7.39 -2.62 -0.78
N ILE A 43 -7.51 -3.31 0.36
CA ILE A 43 -6.70 -3.02 1.56
C ILE A 43 -5.22 -3.25 1.26
N ARG A 44 -4.87 -4.37 0.61
CA ARG A 44 -3.48 -4.66 0.23
C ARG A 44 -2.94 -3.62 -0.75
N ASP A 45 -3.67 -3.36 -1.83
CA ASP A 45 -3.23 -2.41 -2.86
C ASP A 45 -3.01 -1.01 -2.28
N TYR A 46 -3.83 -0.60 -1.30
CA TYR A 46 -3.64 0.66 -0.59
C TYR A 46 -2.41 0.67 0.32
N ILE A 47 -2.17 -0.41 1.07
CA ILE A 47 -0.99 -0.56 1.94
C ILE A 47 0.28 -0.55 1.10
N ASP A 48 0.33 -1.37 0.05
CA ASP A 48 1.49 -1.49 -0.84
C ASP A 48 1.84 -0.11 -1.44
N LYS A 49 0.83 0.63 -1.90
CA LYS A 49 1.03 2.00 -2.42
C LYS A 49 1.57 2.96 -1.36
N LYS A 50 1.10 2.86 -0.12
CA LYS A 50 1.60 3.71 0.98
C LYS A 50 3.04 3.39 1.35
N GLU A 51 3.40 2.12 1.41
CA GLU A 51 4.77 1.68 1.66
C GLU A 51 5.72 2.13 0.54
N GLU A 52 5.27 2.09 -0.71
CA GLU A 52 6.02 2.61 -1.84
C GLU A 52 6.24 4.13 -1.73
N GLU A 53 5.18 4.91 -1.46
CA GLU A 53 5.28 6.35 -1.24
C GLU A 53 6.27 6.71 -0.11
N GLU A 54 6.24 5.99 1.01
CA GLU A 54 7.19 6.19 2.10
C GLU A 54 8.62 5.83 1.71
N THR A 55 8.80 4.74 0.98
CA THR A 55 10.12 4.32 0.51
C THR A 55 10.73 5.35 -0.42
N VAL A 56 9.93 5.89 -1.34
CA VAL A 56 10.36 6.96 -2.25
C VAL A 56 10.74 8.23 -1.48
N ARG A 57 9.94 8.63 -0.48
CA ARG A 57 10.25 9.78 0.38
C ARG A 57 11.58 9.60 1.11
N LYS A 58 11.80 8.45 1.76
CA LYS A 58 13.05 8.13 2.45
C LYS A 58 14.25 8.17 1.51
N LYS A 59 14.13 7.59 0.31
CA LYS A 59 15.19 7.65 -0.72
C LYS A 59 15.51 9.09 -1.13
N TYR A 60 14.49 9.93 -1.30
CA TYR A 60 14.67 11.33 -1.63
C TYR A 60 15.38 12.12 -0.52
N GLU A 61 15.03 11.86 0.74
CA GLU A 61 15.69 12.47 1.90
C GLU A 61 17.18 12.09 1.98
N ILE A 62 17.50 10.81 1.77
CA ILE A 62 18.89 10.33 1.73
C ILE A 62 19.67 11.03 0.62
N LEU A 63 19.14 11.06 -0.61
CA LEU A 63 19.76 11.75 -1.74
C LEU A 63 19.98 13.24 -1.47
N LYS A 64 19.02 13.90 -0.81
CA LYS A 64 19.14 15.32 -0.44
C LYS A 64 20.22 15.53 0.63
N ALA A 65 20.30 14.64 1.62
CA ALA A 65 21.35 14.68 2.64
C ALA A 65 22.74 14.42 2.03
N GLU A 66 22.88 13.47 1.12
CA GLU A 66 24.12 13.19 0.40
C GLU A 66 24.55 14.37 -0.48
N LYS A 67 23.61 15.05 -1.16
CA LYS A 67 23.91 16.27 -1.92
C LYS A 67 24.42 17.39 -1.02
N LYS A 68 23.75 17.64 0.11
CA LYS A 68 24.21 18.64 1.09
C LYS A 68 25.61 18.32 1.63
N LEU A 69 25.89 17.07 1.96
CA LEU A 69 27.21 16.62 2.39
C LEU A 69 28.26 16.92 1.31
N LYS A 70 28.01 16.54 0.04
CA LYS A 70 28.93 16.81 -1.07
C LYS A 70 29.16 18.30 -1.33
N GLU A 71 28.13 19.14 -1.21
CA GLU A 71 28.25 20.60 -1.32
C GLU A 71 29.11 21.17 -0.17
N SER A 72 28.82 20.79 1.08
CA SER A 72 29.63 21.22 2.23
C SER A 72 31.09 20.74 2.20
N SER A 73 31.37 19.59 1.56
CA SER A 73 32.74 19.08 1.43
C SER A 73 33.54 19.72 0.29
N ASN A 74 32.88 20.42 -0.63
CA ASN A 74 33.53 21.11 -1.75
C ASN A 74 33.91 22.56 -1.38
N ASP A 75 33.19 23.19 -0.45
CA ASP A 75 33.50 24.54 0.06
C ASP A 75 34.74 24.59 0.98
N GLU A 76 35.21 23.46 1.53
CA GLU A 76 36.43 23.41 2.37
C GLU A 76 37.74 23.27 1.57
N LYS A 77 37.68 23.31 0.23
CA LYS A 77 38.85 23.12 -0.66
C LYS A 77 39.18 24.31 -1.56
N GLU A 78 38.49 25.45 -1.43
CA GLU A 78 38.90 26.74 -2.04
C GLU A 78 39.50 27.67 -0.98
#